data_AF-A0A2C9W309-F1
#
_entry.id   AF-A0A2C9W309-F1
#
_cell.length_a   1.000
_cell.length_b   1.000
_cell.length_c   1.000
_cell.angle_alpha   90.00
_cell.angle_beta   90.00
_cell.angle_gamma   90.00
#
_symmetry.space_group_name_H-M   'P 1'
#
loop_
_entity.id
_entity.type
_entity.pdbx_description
1 polymer ?
#
loop_
_entity_poly.entity_id
_entity_poly.type
_entity_poly.pdbx_seq_one_letter_code
_entity_poly.pdbx_strand_id
1 'polypeptide(L)'
;MGQAQSEVASAQEIDVDQIQSQLSSSMTPHNSQPATPMKSLIAEAVAYGNNENESLDEKAQKALECPCIADLRNGPCGIQFSDAFLCFLKSAAEEQGSDCVHPFVALQNCIKANPDAFSKDILEEEVKKEEEPAQEYRIIPPKWSRESPRANPKL
;
A
#
# COMPACT_ATOMS: atom_id res chain seq x y z
N MET A 1 40.03 -16.45 -59.70
CA MET A 1 39.97 -17.90 -59.44
C MET A 1 40.21 -18.06 -57.94
N GLY A 2 39.42 -18.70 -57.10
CA GLY A 2 38.17 -19.44 -57.21
C GLY A 2 37.62 -19.57 -55.78
N GLN A 3 36.33 -19.88 -55.67
CA GLN A 3 35.58 -20.02 -54.42
C GLN A 3 35.98 -21.30 -53.66
N ALA A 4 35.85 -21.29 -52.33
CA ALA A 4 35.43 -22.48 -51.58
C ALA A 4 34.74 -22.04 -50.27
N GLN A 5 33.49 -22.49 -50.13
CA GLN A 5 32.61 -22.37 -48.96
C GLN A 5 32.97 -23.43 -47.91
N SER A 6 32.69 -23.17 -46.63
CA SER A 6 32.24 -24.19 -45.67
C SER A 6 31.63 -23.52 -44.45
N GLU A 7 30.39 -23.93 -44.17
CA GLU A 7 29.49 -23.48 -43.12
C GLU A 7 29.43 -24.61 -42.07
N VAL A 8 29.53 -24.30 -40.77
CA VAL A 8 28.99 -25.12 -39.67
C VAL A 8 28.75 -24.26 -38.43
N ALA A 9 27.78 -24.71 -37.64
CA ALA A 9 26.90 -23.93 -36.80
C ALA A 9 27.37 -23.68 -35.36
N SER A 10 26.93 -22.53 -34.83
CA SER A 10 26.33 -22.32 -33.50
C SER A 10 27.05 -22.86 -32.26
N ALA A 11 27.64 -21.96 -31.48
CA ALA A 11 27.49 -21.93 -30.02
C ALA A 11 27.76 -20.51 -29.53
N GLN A 12 26.88 -20.04 -28.66
CA GLN A 12 26.78 -18.67 -28.14
C GLN A 12 27.90 -18.41 -27.13
N GLU A 13 28.72 -17.38 -27.37
CA GLU A 13 29.54 -16.79 -26.31
C GLU A 13 28.68 -15.77 -25.56
N ILE A 14 28.18 -16.18 -24.40
CA ILE A 14 27.44 -15.32 -23.49
C ILE A 14 28.45 -14.56 -22.63
N ASP A 15 28.40 -13.25 -22.82
CA ASP A 15 29.13 -12.20 -22.13
C ASP A 15 29.09 -12.36 -20.59
N VAL A 16 30.26 -12.29 -19.97
CA VAL A 16 30.47 -12.40 -18.52
C VAL A 16 30.12 -11.05 -17.86
N ASP A 17 28.87 -10.62 -18.01
CA ASP A 17 28.27 -9.46 -17.33
C ASP A 17 26.81 -9.76 -16.92
N GLN A 18 26.47 -11.03 -16.67
CA GLN A 18 25.13 -11.39 -16.19
C GLN A 18 25.07 -12.36 -15.00
N ILE A 19 26.21 -12.70 -14.38
CA ILE A 19 26.25 -13.50 -13.14
C ILE A 19 26.33 -12.60 -11.89
N GLN A 20 25.66 -11.43 -11.91
CA GLN A 20 25.46 -10.63 -10.69
C GLN A 20 24.01 -10.18 -10.48
N SER A 21 23.08 -10.66 -11.31
CA SER A 21 21.65 -10.31 -11.18
C SER A 21 20.80 -11.43 -10.56
N GLN A 22 21.39 -12.57 -10.16
CA GLN A 22 20.64 -13.76 -9.70
C GLN A 22 20.72 -14.05 -8.19
N LEU A 23 21.11 -13.10 -7.33
CA LEU A 23 21.06 -13.31 -5.86
C LEU A 23 20.36 -12.21 -5.06
N SER A 24 19.33 -11.58 -5.63
CA SER A 24 18.40 -10.72 -4.86
C SER A 24 16.97 -10.88 -5.35
N SER A 25 16.46 -12.11 -5.41
CA SER A 25 15.04 -12.40 -5.62
C SER A 25 14.49 -13.19 -4.45
N SER A 26 14.34 -12.48 -3.34
CA SER A 26 13.35 -12.79 -2.31
C SER A 26 12.58 -11.50 -2.03
N MET A 27 11.89 -11.00 -3.05
CA MET A 27 10.80 -10.05 -2.91
C MET A 27 9.52 -10.83 -3.17
N THR A 28 8.78 -11.10 -2.10
CA THR A 28 7.43 -11.64 -2.16
C THR A 28 6.54 -10.67 -2.94
N PRO A 29 5.77 -11.12 -3.95
CA PRO A 29 4.75 -10.30 -4.56
C PRO A 29 3.48 -10.39 -3.69
N HIS A 30 3.23 -9.38 -2.87
CA HIS A 30 1.88 -9.19 -2.32
C HIS A 30 1.24 -7.97 -2.98
N ASN A 31 0.31 -8.30 -3.87
CA ASN A 31 -0.90 -7.57 -4.20
C ASN A 31 -0.78 -6.16 -4.83
N SER A 32 -1.23 -6.07 -6.07
CA SER A 32 -1.39 -4.84 -6.84
C SER A 32 -2.37 -3.87 -6.18
N GLN A 33 -1.88 -2.74 -5.70
CA GLN A 33 -2.65 -1.50 -5.60
C GLN A 33 -1.86 -0.39 -6.29
N PRO A 34 -2.51 0.61 -6.92
CA PRO A 34 -1.82 1.80 -7.36
C PRO A 34 -1.06 2.36 -6.16
N ALA A 35 0.25 2.59 -6.33
CA ALA A 35 1.10 3.12 -5.29
C ALA A 35 0.66 4.55 -5.02
N THR A 36 -0.33 4.73 -4.14
CA THR A 36 -0.73 6.07 -3.73
C THR A 36 0.46 6.69 -3.00
N PRO A 37 0.69 8.01 -3.12
CA PRO A 37 1.88 8.69 -2.63
C PRO A 37 2.19 8.37 -1.17
N MET A 38 1.15 8.22 -0.34
CA MET A 38 1.26 7.86 1.07
C MET A 38 1.97 6.52 1.32
N LYS A 39 1.74 5.48 0.50
CA LYS A 39 2.37 4.16 0.72
C LYS A 39 3.86 4.19 0.40
N SER A 40 4.25 4.97 -0.61
CA SER A 40 5.66 5.20 -0.95
C SER A 40 6.39 5.93 0.19
N LEU A 41 5.77 6.96 0.77
CA LEU A 41 6.33 7.70 1.89
C LEU A 41 6.51 6.82 3.15
N ILE A 42 5.57 5.93 3.44
CA ILE A 42 5.67 4.98 4.56
C ILE A 42 6.83 4.00 4.33
N ALA A 43 6.98 3.46 3.12
CA ALA A 43 8.08 2.55 2.80
C ALA A 43 9.45 3.23 2.94
N GLU A 44 9.57 4.48 2.48
CA GLU A 44 10.79 5.27 2.61
C GLU A 44 11.12 5.61 4.07
N ALA A 45 10.10 5.95 4.87
CA ALA A 45 10.26 6.17 6.31
C ALA A 45 10.71 4.91 7.05
N VAL A 46 10.17 3.74 6.71
CA VAL A 46 10.61 2.46 7.28
C VAL A 46 12.05 2.13 6.89
N ALA A 47 12.45 2.43 5.64
CA ALA A 47 13.83 2.27 5.21
C ALA A 47 14.78 3.20 5.98
N TYR A 48 14.35 4.44 6.26
CA TYR A 48 15.10 5.39 7.09
C TYR A 48 15.28 4.89 8.54
N GLY A 49 14.25 4.20 9.08
CA GLY A 49 14.28 3.60 10.42
C GLY A 49 15.03 2.27 10.53
N ASN A 50 15.55 1.72 9.44
CA ASN A 50 16.17 0.39 9.46
C ASN A 50 17.63 0.47 9.93
N ASN A 51 17.87 0.12 11.20
CA ASN A 51 19.20 -0.13 11.73
C ASN A 51 19.33 -1.60 12.15
N GLU A 52 20.44 -2.24 11.77
CA GLU A 52 20.68 -3.68 11.96
C GLU A 52 21.02 -4.06 13.42
N ASN A 53 20.27 -3.57 14.41
CA ASN A 53 20.25 -4.11 15.78
C ASN A 53 19.16 -3.51 16.71
N GLU A 54 18.18 -2.76 16.18
CA GLU A 54 17.22 -2.00 17.00
C GLU A 54 15.89 -2.73 17.20
N SER A 55 15.24 -2.46 18.34
CA SER A 55 13.88 -2.90 18.64
C SER A 55 12.87 -2.34 17.64
N LEU A 56 11.72 -3.01 17.48
CA LEU A 56 10.61 -2.54 16.67
C LEU A 56 10.17 -1.11 17.07
N ASP A 57 10.19 -0.81 18.37
CA ASP A 57 9.90 0.51 18.92
C ASP A 57 10.89 1.59 18.46
N GLU A 58 12.20 1.27 18.50
CA GLU A 58 13.25 2.21 18.12
C GLU A 58 13.23 2.46 16.61
N LYS A 59 13.04 1.41 15.82
CA LYS A 59 12.83 1.49 14.36
C LYS A 59 11.61 2.33 14.00
N ALA A 60 10.50 2.16 14.72
CA ALA A 60 9.28 2.94 14.50
C ALA A 60 9.49 4.42 14.84
N GLN A 61 10.18 4.71 15.94
CA GLN A 61 10.50 6.09 16.32
C GLN A 61 11.46 6.74 15.32
N LYS A 62 12.48 6.01 14.86
CA LYS A 62 13.42 6.50 13.85
C LYS A 62 12.72 6.71 12.50
N ALA A 63 11.82 5.82 12.12
CA ALA A 63 11.00 6.00 10.92
C ALA A 63 10.12 7.25 11.03
N LEU A 64 9.55 7.54 12.21
CA LEU A 64 8.79 8.77 12.46
C LEU A 64 9.66 10.03 12.30
N GLU A 65 10.97 9.93 12.50
CA GLU A 65 11.93 11.02 12.30
C GLU A 65 12.25 11.31 10.83
N CYS A 66 11.84 10.46 9.89
CA CYS A 66 12.17 10.62 8.47
C CYS A 66 11.76 12.01 7.94
N PRO A 67 12.67 12.75 7.26
CA PRO A 67 12.33 14.04 6.68
C PRO A 67 11.25 13.92 5.60
N CYS A 68 11.10 12.75 4.98
CA CYS A 68 10.08 12.43 3.98
C CYS A 68 8.63 12.58 4.49
N ILE A 69 8.41 12.47 5.81
CA ILE A 69 7.10 12.61 6.45
C ILE A 69 7.03 13.81 7.41
N ALA A 70 8.03 14.70 7.36
CA ALA A 70 8.11 15.83 8.28
C ALA A 70 6.91 16.77 8.17
N ASP A 71 6.40 17.00 6.95
CA ASP A 71 5.21 17.84 6.72
C ASP A 71 3.95 17.23 7.34
N LEU A 72 3.79 15.91 7.22
CA LEU A 72 2.66 15.16 7.82
C LEU A 72 2.72 15.22 9.35
N ARG A 73 3.92 15.08 9.92
CA ARG A 73 4.18 15.09 11.37
C ARG A 73 4.07 16.48 12.00
N ASN A 74 4.51 17.53 11.31
CA ASN A 74 4.51 18.89 11.84
C ASN A 74 3.24 19.67 11.49
N GLY A 75 2.40 19.13 10.61
CA GLY A 75 1.13 19.72 10.21
C GLY A 75 0.06 19.70 11.31
N PRO A 76 -1.13 20.28 11.05
CA PRO A 76 -2.20 20.43 12.04
C PRO A 76 -2.83 19.10 12.48
N CYS A 77 -2.61 18.01 11.74
CA CYS A 77 -2.99 16.64 12.10
C CYS A 77 -1.83 15.76 12.55
N GLY A 78 -0.67 16.37 12.82
CA GLY A 78 0.59 15.69 13.10
C GLY A 78 0.58 14.75 14.30
N ILE A 79 -0.17 15.09 15.35
CA ILE A 79 -0.33 14.22 16.53
C ILE A 79 -1.03 12.92 16.14
N GLN A 80 -2.18 13.01 15.46
CA GLN A 80 -2.92 11.83 15.02
C GLN A 80 -2.14 11.00 14.00
N PHE A 81 -1.37 11.67 13.13
CA PHE A 81 -0.49 11.00 12.17
C PHE A 81 0.59 10.21 12.88
N SER A 82 1.28 10.82 13.84
CA SER A 82 2.36 10.18 14.60
C SER A 82 1.87 8.96 15.36
N ASP A 83 0.73 9.07 16.04
CA ASP A 83 0.12 7.96 16.79
C ASP A 83 -0.27 6.80 15.86
N ALA A 84 -0.93 7.10 14.74
CA ALA A 84 -1.33 6.07 13.77
C ALA A 84 -0.12 5.41 13.11
N PHE A 85 0.90 6.20 12.75
CA PHE A 85 2.12 5.73 12.11
C PHE A 85 2.95 4.83 13.04
N LEU A 86 3.17 5.25 14.28
CA LEU A 86 3.87 4.43 15.28
C LEU A 86 3.11 3.15 15.59
N CYS A 87 1.78 3.23 15.73
CA CYS A 87 0.96 2.04 15.94
C CYS A 87 1.10 1.07 14.75
N PHE A 88 1.00 1.56 13.52
CA PHE A 88 1.14 0.74 12.31
C PHE A 88 2.49 0.02 12.23
N LEU A 89 3.59 0.71 12.55
CA LEU A 89 4.92 0.09 12.54
C LEU A 89 5.15 -0.89 13.70
N LYS A 90 4.43 -0.70 14.81
CA LYS A 90 4.54 -1.55 15.99
C LYS A 90 3.55 -2.72 16.01
N SER A 91 2.53 -2.69 15.16
CA SER A 91 1.49 -3.71 15.09
C SER A 91 2.08 -5.10 14.81
N ALA A 92 1.79 -6.04 15.69
CA ALA A 92 2.10 -7.46 15.51
C ALA A 92 0.91 -8.29 15.03
N ALA A 93 -0.20 -7.65 14.63
CA ALA A 93 -1.38 -8.33 14.13
C ALA A 93 -1.13 -8.98 12.74
N GLU A 94 -1.90 -10.04 12.44
CA GLU A 94 -1.79 -10.79 11.17
C GLU A 94 -1.97 -9.87 9.94
N GLU A 95 -2.87 -8.90 10.06
CA GLU A 95 -2.97 -7.77 9.15
C GLU A 95 -2.41 -6.53 9.85
N GLN A 96 -1.29 -6.01 9.33
CA GLN A 96 -0.55 -4.90 9.94
C GLN A 96 -1.47 -3.68 10.13
N GLY A 97 -1.60 -3.22 11.37
CA GLY A 97 -2.40 -2.05 11.73
C GLY A 97 -3.88 -2.34 11.97
N SER A 98 -4.32 -3.60 11.91
CA SER A 98 -5.71 -3.97 12.22
C SER A 98 -6.10 -3.72 13.70
N ASP A 99 -5.12 -3.71 14.61
CA ASP A 99 -5.27 -3.29 16.01
C ASP A 99 -5.20 -1.76 16.21
N CYS A 100 -4.81 -1.02 15.16
CA CYS A 100 -4.55 0.43 15.19
C CYS A 100 -5.70 1.27 14.61
N VAL A 101 -6.89 0.70 14.43
CA VAL A 101 -8.04 1.38 13.78
C VAL A 101 -8.38 2.70 14.45
N HIS A 102 -8.30 2.79 15.79
CA HIS A 102 -8.67 4.00 16.52
C HIS A 102 -7.77 5.21 16.19
N PRO A 103 -6.43 5.11 16.26
CA PRO A 103 -5.51 6.12 15.75
C PRO A 103 -5.80 6.56 14.30
N PHE A 104 -6.02 5.60 13.39
CA PHE A 104 -6.31 5.89 11.97
C PHE A 104 -7.63 6.63 11.77
N VAL A 105 -8.67 6.30 12.54
CA VAL A 105 -9.96 7.01 12.50
C VAL A 105 -9.79 8.44 13.01
N ALA A 106 -9.00 8.65 14.07
CA ALA A 106 -8.76 9.98 14.59
C ALA A 106 -7.97 10.86 13.60
N LEU A 107 -7.00 10.28 12.88
CA LEU A 107 -6.30 10.96 11.79
C LEU A 107 -7.26 11.33 10.65
N GLN A 108 -8.11 10.40 10.20
CA GLN A 108 -9.12 10.67 9.17
C GLN A 108 -10.09 11.78 9.59
N ASN A 109 -10.55 11.77 10.84
CA ASN A 109 -11.42 12.83 11.35
C ASN A 109 -10.72 14.19 11.36
N CYS A 110 -9.42 14.24 11.69
CA CYS A 110 -8.64 15.46 11.62
C CYS A 110 -8.48 15.98 10.19
N ILE A 111 -8.14 15.10 9.24
CA ILE A 111 -8.04 15.44 7.80
C ILE A 111 -9.37 16.03 7.30
N LYS A 112 -10.50 15.39 7.63
CA LYS A 112 -11.83 15.86 7.24
C LYS A 112 -12.18 17.23 7.83
N ALA A 113 -11.71 17.52 9.05
CA ALA A 113 -11.90 18.83 9.68
C ALA A 113 -10.96 19.91 9.12
N ASN A 114 -9.84 19.51 8.50
CA ASN A 114 -8.82 20.40 7.97
C ASN A 114 -8.47 20.01 6.52
N PRO A 115 -9.33 20.30 5.53
CA PRO A 115 -9.08 19.92 4.13
C PRO A 115 -7.84 20.60 3.53
N ASP A 116 -7.43 21.76 4.05
CA ASP A 116 -6.21 22.46 3.64
C ASP A 116 -4.93 21.99 4.35
N ALA A 117 -5.05 21.04 5.29
CA ALA A 117 -3.91 20.54 6.09
C ALA A 117 -2.96 19.63 5.32
N PHE A 118 -3.42 19.05 4.22
CA PHE A 118 -2.65 18.13 3.40
C PHE A 118 -2.59 18.71 2.00
N SER A 119 -1.39 18.74 1.43
CA SER A 119 -1.19 19.21 0.05
C SER A 119 -2.13 18.46 -0.88
N LYS A 120 -2.74 19.19 -1.82
CA LYS A 120 -3.66 18.61 -2.79
C LYS A 120 -3.03 17.46 -3.56
N ASP A 121 -1.71 17.45 -3.76
CA ASP A 121 -0.98 16.33 -4.36
C ASP A 121 -1.11 15.00 -3.60
N ILE A 122 -1.37 15.04 -2.28
CA ILE A 122 -1.61 13.86 -1.44
C ILE A 122 -3.08 13.43 -1.47
N LEU A 123 -4.02 14.40 -1.60
CA LEU A 123 -5.47 14.17 -1.52
C LEU A 123 -6.16 13.99 -2.89
N GLU A 124 -5.63 14.56 -3.97
CA GLU A 124 -6.28 14.63 -5.28
C GLU A 124 -6.36 13.28 -5.99
N GLU A 125 -5.53 12.29 -5.61
CA GLU A 125 -5.70 10.91 -6.09
C GLU A 125 -6.90 10.19 -5.48
N GLU A 126 -7.49 10.68 -4.38
CA GLU A 126 -8.67 10.07 -3.76
C GLU A 126 -9.98 10.76 -4.19
N VAL A 127 -9.91 12.00 -4.70
CA VAL A 127 -11.09 12.85 -4.98
C VAL A 127 -11.42 12.97 -6.48
N LYS A 128 -10.51 12.61 -7.40
CA LYS A 128 -10.82 12.61 -8.84
C LYS A 128 -11.47 11.30 -9.29
N LYS A 129 -12.81 11.37 -9.38
CA LYS A 129 -13.75 10.58 -10.21
C LYS A 129 -14.66 9.62 -9.44
N GLU A 130 -15.73 10.17 -8.84
CA GLU A 130 -17.05 9.53 -8.90
C GLU A 130 -18.15 10.62 -8.83
N GLU A 131 -18.22 11.44 -9.87
CA GLU A 131 -19.48 11.98 -10.35
C GLU A 131 -19.75 11.26 -11.68
N GLU A 132 -20.33 10.05 -11.59
CA GLU A 132 -20.97 9.38 -12.73
C GLU A 132 -22.49 9.31 -12.45
N PRO A 133 -23.33 9.48 -13.50
CA PRO A 133 -24.76 9.71 -13.36
C PRO A 133 -25.45 8.46 -12.82
N ALA A 134 -26.59 8.65 -12.16
CA ALA A 134 -27.45 7.59 -11.64
C ALA A 134 -27.77 6.54 -12.74
N GLN A 135 -26.96 5.49 -12.82
CA GLN A 135 -27.32 4.29 -13.55
C GLN A 135 -28.24 3.48 -12.64
N GLU A 136 -29.44 3.21 -13.14
CA GLU A 136 -30.47 2.39 -12.51
C GLU A 136 -29.93 0.96 -12.28
N TYR A 137 -29.26 0.74 -11.16
CA TYR A 137 -28.87 -0.58 -10.72
C TYR A 137 -30.10 -1.31 -10.17
N ARG A 138 -30.60 -2.28 -10.95
CA ARG A 138 -31.51 -3.30 -10.45
C ARG A 138 -30.75 -4.12 -9.41
N ILE A 139 -30.96 -3.82 -8.13
CA ILE A 139 -30.45 -4.63 -7.02
C ILE A 139 -31.09 -6.01 -7.15
N ILE A 140 -30.32 -7.01 -7.58
CA ILE A 140 -30.74 -8.42 -7.55
C ILE A 140 -30.34 -8.94 -6.16
N PRO A 141 -31.31 -9.13 -5.24
CA PRO A 141 -30.98 -9.58 -3.91
C PRO A 141 -30.39 -10.99 -3.95
N PRO A 142 -29.39 -11.27 -3.11
CA PRO A 142 -28.77 -12.57 -3.07
C PRO A 142 -29.77 -13.65 -2.61
N LYS A 143 -29.57 -14.89 -3.06
CA LYS A 143 -30.48 -16.03 -2.85
C LYS A 143 -30.88 -16.31 -1.40
N TRP A 144 -30.10 -15.84 -0.41
CA TRP A 144 -30.40 -15.95 1.01
C TRP A 144 -31.40 -14.91 1.53
N SER A 145 -31.62 -13.80 0.81
CA SER A 145 -32.66 -12.80 1.13
C SER A 145 -34.07 -13.22 0.71
N ARG A 146 -34.20 -14.32 -0.04
CA ARG A 146 -35.50 -14.90 -0.39
C ARG A 146 -35.92 -15.81 0.76
N GLU A 147 -36.55 -15.22 1.77
CA GLU A 147 -37.10 -15.95 2.90
C GLU A 147 -38.03 -17.06 2.38
N SER A 148 -37.75 -18.30 2.80
CA SER A 148 -38.56 -19.47 2.46
C SER A 148 -40.00 -19.24 2.94
N PRO A 149 -41.05 -19.48 2.14
CA PRO A 149 -42.41 -19.30 2.61
C PRO A 149 -42.65 -20.23 3.81
N ARG A 150 -42.66 -19.67 5.02
CA ARG A 150 -43.21 -20.38 6.17
C ARG A 150 -44.68 -20.63 5.84
N ALA A 151 -45.01 -21.88 5.53
CA ALA A 151 -46.37 -22.36 5.54
C ALA A 151 -46.97 -22.04 6.92
N ASN A 152 -47.91 -21.11 6.96
CA ASN A 152 -48.83 -21.00 8.09
C ASN A 152 -49.94 -22.04 7.86
N PRO A 153 -50.09 -23.08 8.71
CA PRO A 153 -51.35 -23.80 8.75
C PRO A 153 -52.36 -22.89 9.46
N LYS A 154 -53.32 -22.35 8.71
CA LYS A 154 -54.50 -21.67 9.26
C LYS A 154 -55.71 -22.58 9.05
N LEU A 155 -56.24 -23.03 10.20
CA LEU A 155 -57.49 -23.73 10.50
C LEU A 155 -57.71 -25.12 9.86
#